data_AF-A0A6G3MLG6-F1
#
_entry.id   AF-A0A6G3MLG6-F1
#
_cell.length_a   1.000
_cell.length_b   1.000
_cell.length_c   1.000
_cell.angle_alpha   90.00
_cell.angle_beta   90.00
_cell.angle_gamma   90.00
#
_symmetry.space_group_name_H-M   'P 1'
#
loop_
_entity.id
_entity.type
_entity.pdbx_description
1 polymer ?
#
loop_
_entity_poly.entity_id
_entity_poly.type
_entity_poly.pdbx_seq_one_letter_code
_entity_poly.pdbx_strand_id
1 'polypeptide(L)'
;SVYDNFCAAVVSDERSFNMDLPQLALNVLNLIKANPILIEKFQNFTQALLVLFKTKDQTEIDPEEIPDEFLDPISYTLMIDPVLLPESRVIVDRTTITKHLLR
;
A
#
# COMPACT_ATOMS: atom_id res chain seq x y z
N SER A 1 3.31 11.22 14.37
CA SER A 1 3.22 12.68 14.26
C SER A 1 1.78 13.11 13.97
N VAL A 2 1.42 14.38 14.13
CA VAL A 2 0.05 14.90 13.86
C VAL A 2 -0.38 14.70 12.40
N TYR A 3 0.57 14.42 11.49
CA TYR A 3 0.32 14.32 10.04
C TYR A 3 0.48 12.91 9.47
N ASP A 4 0.63 11.87 10.30
CA ASP A 4 0.87 10.50 9.80
C ASP A 4 -0.27 10.02 8.90
N ASN A 5 -1.52 10.32 9.28
CA ASN A 5 -2.71 9.99 8.48
C ASN A 5 -2.72 10.73 7.14
N PHE A 6 -2.22 11.97 7.11
CA PHE A 6 -2.12 12.75 5.88
C PHE A 6 -1.06 12.15 4.95
N CYS A 7 0.12 11.83 5.48
CA CYS A 7 1.18 11.19 4.69
C CYS A 7 0.74 9.81 4.16
N ALA A 8 0.06 9.01 4.96
CA ALA A 8 -0.47 7.71 4.54
C ALA A 8 -1.52 7.85 3.42
N ALA A 9 -2.42 8.83 3.53
CA ALA A 9 -3.41 9.12 2.49
C ALA A 9 -2.74 9.56 1.18
N VAL A 10 -1.67 10.36 1.24
CA VAL A 10 -0.90 10.79 0.05
C VAL A 10 -0.23 9.58 -0.61
N VAL A 11 0.46 8.74 0.16
CA VAL A 11 1.14 7.52 -0.37
C VAL A 11 0.15 6.52 -0.97
N SER A 12 -1.08 6.49 -0.48
CA SER A 12 -2.12 5.57 -0.95
C SER A 12 -2.87 6.05 -2.21
N ASP A 13 -2.68 7.29 -2.69
CA ASP A 13 -3.36 7.80 -3.89
C ASP A 13 -2.65 7.38 -5.19
N GLU A 14 -2.96 6.17 -5.64
CA GLU A 14 -2.39 5.55 -6.85
C GLU A 14 -2.68 6.31 -8.15
N ARG A 15 -3.61 7.26 -8.15
CA ARG A 15 -3.98 8.03 -9.35
C ARG A 15 -3.02 9.18 -9.64
N SER A 16 -2.45 9.75 -8.59
CA SER A 16 -1.72 11.03 -8.68
C SER A 16 -0.35 10.99 -8.02
N PHE A 17 -0.13 10.07 -7.09
CA PHE A 17 1.09 10.02 -6.31
C PHE A 17 2.19 9.24 -7.04
N ASN A 18 3.37 9.86 -7.12
CA ASN A 18 4.64 9.21 -7.45
C ASN A 18 5.71 9.82 -6.53
N MET A 19 6.58 8.98 -5.98
CA MET A 19 7.71 9.37 -5.13
C MET A 19 8.70 10.36 -5.77
N ASP A 20 8.71 10.50 -7.10
CA ASP A 20 9.50 11.51 -7.81
C ASP A 20 8.96 12.94 -7.62
N LEU A 21 7.64 13.10 -7.42
CA LEU A 21 6.99 14.42 -7.37
C LEU A 21 7.46 15.29 -6.20
N PRO A 22 7.52 14.79 -4.94
CA PRO A 22 8.05 15.58 -3.83
C PRO A 22 9.51 15.99 -4.05
N GLN A 23 10.33 15.13 -4.66
CA GLN A 23 11.73 15.45 -4.94
C GLN A 23 11.84 16.55 -6.01
N LEU A 24 11.02 16.51 -7.05
CA LEU A 24 10.94 17.58 -8.05
C LEU A 24 10.49 18.90 -7.41
N ALA A 25 9.49 18.86 -6.53
CA ALA A 25 9.03 20.05 -5.80
C ALA A 25 10.14 20.64 -4.92
N LEU A 26 10.93 19.83 -4.22
CA LEU A 26 12.10 20.28 -3.46
C LEU A 26 13.13 20.98 -4.36
N ASN A 27 13.39 20.45 -5.55
CA ASN A 27 14.33 21.07 -6.49
C ASN A 27 13.84 22.45 -6.92
N VAL A 28 12.54 22.61 -7.18
CA VAL A 28 11.92 23.90 -7.51
C VAL A 28 12.00 24.87 -6.34
N LEU A 29 11.67 24.44 -5.12
CA LEU A 29 11.76 25.27 -3.91
C LEU A 29 13.17 25.81 -3.68
N ASN A 30 14.19 24.98 -3.91
CA ASN A 30 15.59 25.39 -3.84
C ASN A 30 15.95 26.38 -4.97
N LEU A 31 15.47 26.15 -6.19
CA LEU A 31 15.74 27.01 -7.34
C LEU A 31 15.17 28.42 -7.16
N ILE A 32 13.95 28.54 -6.64
CA ILE A 32 13.31 29.83 -6.37
C ILE A 32 13.83 30.48 -5.07
N LYS A 33 14.73 29.81 -4.34
CA LYS A 33 15.24 30.23 -3.03
C LYS A 33 14.09 30.55 -2.07
N ALA A 34 13.14 29.63 -1.97
CA ALA A 34 12.02 29.72 -1.04
C ALA A 34 12.53 29.86 0.41
N ASN A 35 11.62 30.21 1.32
CA ASN A 35 11.95 30.33 2.74
C ASN A 35 12.66 29.05 3.25
N PRO A 36 13.84 29.14 3.88
CA PRO A 36 14.59 27.97 4.35
C PRO A 36 13.80 27.06 5.30
N ILE A 37 12.94 27.63 6.15
CA ILE A 37 12.08 26.89 7.08
C ILE A 37 11.04 26.08 6.29
N LEU A 38 10.52 26.63 5.18
CA LEU A 38 9.59 25.90 4.31
C LEU A 38 10.30 24.73 3.63
N ILE A 39 11.51 24.95 3.13
CA ILE A 39 12.33 23.91 2.49
C ILE A 39 12.58 22.77 3.48
N GLU A 40 13.04 23.09 4.70
CA GLU A 40 13.29 22.10 5.75
C GLU A 40 12.03 21.31 6.12
N LYS A 41 10.90 22.00 6.32
CA LYS A 41 9.61 21.33 6.61
C LYS A 41 9.19 20.40 5.47
N PHE A 42 9.37 20.82 4.22
CA PHE A 42 9.02 20.01 3.05
C PHE A 42 9.99 18.83 2.85
N GLN A 43 11.26 18.99 3.22
CA GLN A 43 12.23 17.88 3.26
C GLN A 43 11.82 16.82 4.29
N ASN A 44 11.46 17.24 5.49
CA ASN A 44 10.96 16.33 6.54
C ASN A 44 9.68 15.60 6.11
N PHE A 45 8.77 16.31 5.44
CA PHE A 45 7.57 15.71 4.84
C PHE A 45 7.92 14.66 3.77
N THR A 46 8.83 14.99 2.85
CA THR A 46 9.29 14.07 1.79
C THR A 46 9.93 12.81 2.37
N GLN A 47 10.72 12.96 3.44
CA GLN A 47 11.32 11.82 4.13
C GLN A 47 10.26 10.93 4.80
N ALA A 48 9.22 11.51 5.38
CA ALA A 48 8.11 10.76 5.96
C ALA A 48 7.33 9.96 4.89
N LEU A 49 7.08 10.57 3.73
CA LEU A 49 6.47 9.87 2.59
C LEU A 49 7.32 8.68 2.11
N LEU A 50 8.64 8.88 2.01
CA LEU A 50 9.57 7.83 1.57
C LEU A 50 9.56 6.62 2.50
N VAL A 51 9.53 6.86 3.82
CA VAL A 51 9.44 5.77 4.80
C VAL A 51 8.14 5.01 4.63
N LEU A 52 7.00 5.71 4.52
CA LEU A 52 5.69 5.06 4.36
C LEU A 52 5.56 4.31 3.03
N PHE A 53 6.05 4.88 1.93
CA PHE A 53 6.04 4.24 0.62
C PHE A 53 6.81 2.92 0.63
N LYS A 54 8.03 2.92 1.20
CA LYS A 54 8.83 1.70 1.35
C LYS A 54 8.14 0.66 2.23
N THR A 55 7.48 1.08 3.30
CA THR A 55 6.73 0.15 4.15
C THR A 55 5.53 -0.43 3.41
N LYS A 56 4.77 0.37 2.65
CA LYS A 56 3.64 -0.10 1.84
C LYS A 56 4.10 -1.15 0.82
N ASP A 57 5.14 -0.81 0.06
CA ASP A 57 5.74 -1.68 -0.97
C ASP A 57 6.25 -3.01 -0.37
N GLN A 58 6.80 -2.98 0.84
CA GLN A 58 7.23 -4.21 1.55
C GLN A 58 6.07 -5.05 2.12
N THR A 59 4.90 -4.46 2.34
CA THR A 59 3.73 -5.17 2.86
C THR A 59 2.85 -5.78 1.78
N GLU A 60 2.96 -5.28 0.54
CA GLU A 60 2.28 -5.85 -0.61
C GLU A 60 3.14 -7.00 -1.15
N ILE A 61 2.86 -8.23 -0.66
CA ILE A 61 3.41 -9.43 -1.28
C ILE A 61 2.73 -9.59 -2.63
N ASP A 62 3.50 -9.59 -3.72
CA ASP A 62 2.97 -9.82 -5.05
C ASP A 62 2.36 -11.24 -5.09
N PRO A 63 1.04 -11.38 -5.36
CA PRO A 63 0.42 -12.70 -5.45
C PRO A 63 1.07 -13.59 -6.52
N GLU A 64 1.75 -13.04 -7.52
CA GLU A 64 2.51 -13.83 -8.50
C GLU A 64 3.76 -14.52 -7.90
N GLU A 65 4.29 -14.02 -6.77
CA GLU A 65 5.40 -14.63 -6.04
C GLU A 65 4.94 -15.70 -5.02
N ILE A 66 3.64 -15.75 -4.73
CA ILE A 66 3.05 -16.68 -3.77
C ILE A 66 2.71 -17.99 -4.50
N PRO A 67 3.15 -19.17 -4.02
CA PRO A 67 2.75 -20.44 -4.61
C PRO A 67 1.22 -20.59 -4.62
N ASP A 68 0.66 -21.05 -5.74
CA ASP A 68 -0.79 -21.16 -5.98
C ASP A 68 -1.55 -21.88 -4.85
N GLU A 69 -0.92 -22.83 -4.16
CA GLU A 69 -1.52 -23.59 -3.05
C GLU A 69 -1.86 -22.74 -1.81
N PHE A 70 -1.28 -21.54 -1.67
CA PHE A 70 -1.57 -20.59 -0.60
C PHE A 70 -2.54 -19.48 -1.02
N LEU A 71 -2.88 -19.41 -2.31
CA LEU A 71 -3.82 -18.43 -2.85
C LEU A 71 -5.25 -18.95 -2.78
N ASP A 72 -6.17 -18.07 -2.42
CA ASP A 72 -7.59 -18.35 -2.52
C ASP A 72 -7.98 -18.49 -4.00
N PRO A 73 -8.65 -19.58 -4.41
CA PRO A 73 -8.93 -19.86 -5.82
C PRO A 73 -9.97 -18.91 -6.45
N ILE A 74 -10.65 -18.09 -5.66
CA ILE A 74 -11.67 -17.14 -6.10
C ILE A 74 -11.14 -15.71 -6.03
N SER A 75 -10.52 -15.32 -4.91
CA SER A 75 -10.00 -13.95 -4.74
C SER A 75 -8.58 -13.75 -5.27
N TYR A 76 -7.85 -14.84 -5.54
CA TYR A 76 -6.45 -14.82 -5.98
C TYR A 76 -5.54 -13.99 -5.06
N THR A 77 -5.80 -14.10 -3.75
CA THR A 77 -5.04 -13.46 -2.68
C THR A 77 -4.61 -14.51 -1.66
N LEU A 78 -3.57 -14.23 -0.88
CA LEU A 78 -3.14 -15.11 0.21
C LEU A 78 -4.30 -15.47 1.15
N MET A 79 -4.54 -16.76 1.38
CA MET A 79 -5.51 -17.24 2.37
C MET A 79 -5.01 -16.96 3.78
N ILE A 80 -5.83 -16.31 4.61
CA ILE A 80 -5.50 -16.01 6.02
C ILE A 80 -6.14 -17.04 6.95
N ASP A 81 -7.36 -17.47 6.63
CA ASP A 81 -8.11 -18.50 7.36
C ASP A 81 -8.63 -19.55 6.38
N PRO A 82 -7.75 -20.45 5.88
CA PRO A 82 -8.11 -21.47 4.91
C PRO A 82 -9.08 -22.50 5.51
N VAL A 83 -10.18 -22.74 4.82
CA VAL A 83 -11.22 -23.72 5.20
C VAL A 83 -11.46 -24.72 4.08
N LEU A 84 -11.65 -25.99 4.46
CA LEU A 84 -11.99 -27.05 3.53
C LEU A 84 -13.51 -27.08 3.27
N LEU A 85 -13.90 -26.96 2.01
CA LEU A 85 -15.30 -27.11 1.62
C LEU A 85 -15.70 -28.60 1.58
N PRO A 86 -16.84 -28.98 2.18
CA PRO A 86 -17.20 -30.39 2.36
C PRO A 86 -17.50 -31.13 1.06
N GLU A 87 -18.12 -30.44 0.07
CA GLU A 87 -18.52 -31.07 -1.20
C GLU A 87 -17.37 -31.11 -2.22
N SER A 88 -16.79 -29.94 -2.52
CA SER A 88 -15.74 -29.83 -3.54
C SER A 88 -14.36 -30.27 -3.04
N ARG A 89 -14.16 -30.35 -1.73
CA ARG A 89 -12.86 -30.59 -1.07
C ARG A 89 -11.78 -29.56 -1.47
N VAL A 90 -12.20 -28.39 -1.92
CA VAL A 90 -11.32 -27.25 -2.22
C VAL A 90 -11.08 -26.46 -0.94
N ILE A 91 -9.85 -25.98 -0.76
CA ILE A 91 -9.49 -25.07 0.32
C ILE A 91 -9.70 -23.64 -0.19
N VAL A 92 -10.43 -22.83 0.57
CA VAL A 92 -10.74 -21.44 0.27
C VAL A 92 -10.61 -20.60 1.54
N ASP A 93 -10.43 -19.28 1.44
CA ASP A 93 -10.46 -18.41 2.61
C ASP A 93 -11.89 -18.28 3.15
N ARG A 94 -12.03 -18.30 4.48
CA ARG A 94 -13.34 -18.21 5.14
C ARG A 94 -14.11 -16.95 4.73
N THR A 95 -13.43 -15.81 4.55
CA THR A 95 -14.09 -14.55 4.20
C THR A 95 -14.65 -14.59 2.78
N THR A 96 -13.97 -15.25 1.86
CA THR A 96 -14.39 -15.49 0.48
C THR A 96 -15.67 -16.32 0.43
N ILE A 97 -15.68 -17.50 1.07
CA ILE A 97 -16.87 -18.37 1.04
C ILE A 97 -18.05 -17.76 1.78
N THR A 98 -17.80 -17.04 2.88
CA THR A 98 -18.87 -16.37 3.64
C THR A 98 -19.56 -15.31 2.78
N LYS A 99 -18.82 -14.51 2.00
CA LYS A 99 -19.42 -13.55 1.05
C LYS A 99 -20.22 -14.25 -0.05
N HIS A 100 -19.77 -15.40 -0.53
CA HIS A 100 -20.47 -16.16 -1.57
C HIS A 100 -21.79 -16.77 -1.08
N LEU A 101 -21.81 -17.29 0.16
CA LEU A 101 -23.00 -17.88 0.78
C LEU A 101 -24.01 -16.86 1.32
N LEU A 102 -23.60 -15.60 1.48
CA LEU A 102 -24.47 -14.48 1.89
C LEU A 102 -25.09 -13.72 0.70
N ARG A 103 -24.90 -14.23 -0.53
CA ARG A 103 -25.62 -13.76 -1.72
C ARG A 103 -26.88 -14.58 -1.97
#